data_AF-A0A9D2PXW6-F1
#
_entry.id   AF-A0A9D2PXW6-F1
#
_cell.length_a   1.000
_cell.length_b   1.000
_cell.length_c   1.000
_cell.angle_alpha   90.00
_cell.angle_beta   90.00
_cell.angle_gamma   90.00
#
_symmetry.space_group_name_H-M   'P 1'
#
loop_
_entity.id
_entity.type
_entity.pdbx_description
1 polymer ?
#
loop_
_entity_poly.entity_id
_entity_poly.type
_entity_poly.pdbx_seq_one_letter_code
_entity_poly.pdbx_strand_id
1 'polypeptide(L)' 'MLLSDRDIRAEIEAERVRLTPSDETMIQPASVDVRIDRFFRLFDNHKHALIDPSIEQVDLTREVAVDPDEA' A
#
# COMPACT_ATOMS: atom_id res chain seq x y z
N MET A 1 0.20 15.44 15.64
CA MET A 1 -1.21 15.87 15.51
C MET A 1 -1.86 14.94 14.51
N LEU A 2 -3.04 14.39 14.81
CA LEU A 2 -3.84 13.54 13.92
C LEU A 2 -4.98 14.39 13.34
N LEU A 3 -5.36 14.14 12.09
CA LEU A 3 -6.51 14.78 11.46
C LEU A 3 -7.78 14.07 11.90
N SER A 4 -8.83 14.83 12.22
CA SER A 4 -10.17 14.27 12.41
C SER A 4 -10.77 13.86 11.06
N ASP A 5 -11.79 13.03 11.06
CA ASP A 5 -12.59 12.68 9.89
C ASP A 5 -13.06 13.92 9.09
N ARG A 6 -13.49 14.98 9.77
CA ARG A 6 -13.89 16.25 9.15
C ARG A 6 -12.70 16.91 8.44
N ASP A 7 -11.55 16.94 9.09
CA ASP A 7 -10.36 17.57 8.51
C ASP A 7 -9.83 16.72 7.35
N ILE A 8 -9.84 15.39 7.47
CA ILE A 8 -9.51 14.45 6.38
C ILE A 8 -10.37 14.74 5.15
N ARG A 9 -11.69 14.88 5.30
CA ARG A 9 -12.60 15.24 4.19
C ARG A 9 -12.22 16.59 3.57
N ALA A 10 -11.94 17.60 4.39
CA ALA A 10 -11.56 18.92 3.91
C ALA A 10 -10.23 18.91 3.14
N GLU A 11 -9.25 18.10 3.56
CA GLU A 11 -7.97 17.93 2.86
C GLU A 11 -8.13 17.19 1.51
N ILE A 12 -9.04 16.22 1.45
CA ILE A 12 -9.39 15.49 0.22
C ILE A 12 -10.13 16.41 -0.75
N GLU A 13 -11.14 17.15 -0.28
CA GLU A 13 -11.90 18.11 -1.08
C GLU A 13 -11.03 19.24 -1.62
N ALA A 14 -10.06 19.71 -0.83
CA ALA A 14 -9.08 20.70 -1.26
C ALA A 14 -7.96 20.14 -2.14
N GLU A 15 -8.03 18.85 -2.51
CA GLU A 15 -7.04 18.09 -3.29
C GLU A 15 -5.60 18.11 -2.77
N ARG A 16 -5.40 18.50 -1.50
CA ARG A 16 -4.08 18.45 -0.85
C ARG A 16 -3.69 17.02 -0.51
N VAL A 17 -4.70 16.19 -0.22
CA VAL A 17 -4.57 14.74 -0.08
C VAL A 17 -5.40 14.08 -1.18
N ARG A 18 -4.80 13.17 -1.95
CA ARG A 18 -5.49 12.46 -3.04
C ARG A 18 -5.57 10.98 -2.70
N LEU A 19 -6.80 10.46 -2.66
CA LEU A 19 -7.10 9.04 -2.50
C LEU A 19 -7.84 8.58 -3.75
N THR A 20 -7.32 7.58 -4.44
CA THR A 20 -7.96 7.05 -5.64
C THR A 20 -7.69 5.55 -5.76
N PRO A 21 -8.74 4.72 -5.83
CA PRO A 21 -10.16 5.05 -5.63
C PRO A 21 -10.49 5.41 -4.17
N SER A 22 -11.26 6.47 -3.95
CA SER A 22 -11.77 6.87 -2.62
C SER A 22 -13.16 6.32 -2.35
N ASP A 23 -13.42 5.89 -1.12
CA ASP A 23 -14.74 5.51 -0.63
C ASP A 23 -14.99 6.19 0.71
N GLU A 24 -16.07 6.97 0.77
CA GLU A 24 -16.44 7.76 1.95
C GLU A 24 -16.74 6.87 3.17
N THR A 25 -17.21 5.63 2.93
CA THR A 25 -17.50 4.67 4.01
C THR A 25 -16.24 4.17 4.72
N MET A 26 -15.06 4.38 4.13
CA MET A 26 -13.76 4.01 4.69
C MET A 26 -13.17 5.10 5.60
N ILE A 27 -13.80 6.29 5.69
CA ILE A 27 -13.33 7.36 6.57
C ILE A 27 -13.78 7.07 8.02
N GLN A 28 -12.81 6.91 8.91
CA GLN A 28 -12.97 6.69 10.34
C GLN A 28 -12.70 7.99 11.11
N PRO A 29 -13.05 8.09 12.42
CA PRO A 29 -12.97 9.34 13.19
C PRO A 29 -11.63 10.08 13.17
N ALA A 30 -10.52 9.38 12.94
CA ALA A 30 -9.18 9.96 12.82
C ALA A 30 -8.25 9.15 11.88
N SER A 31 -8.81 8.43 10.90
CA SER A 31 -8.06 7.61 9.95
C SER A 31 -8.89 7.31 8.70
N VAL A 32 -8.28 6.67 7.69
CA VAL A 32 -8.99 6.12 6.53
C VAL A 32 -8.56 4.66 6.39
N ASP A 33 -9.54 3.76 6.28
CA ASP A 33 -9.28 2.35 6.03
C ASP A 33 -8.68 2.18 4.62
N VAL A 34 -7.79 1.20 4.45
CA VAL A 34 -7.14 0.91 3.16
C VAL A 34 -7.38 -0.54 2.74
N ARG A 35 -7.31 -0.80 1.44
CA ARG A 35 -7.44 -2.14 0.87
C ARG A 35 -6.08 -2.70 0.49
N ILE A 36 -5.94 -4.01 0.65
CA ILE A 36 -4.77 -4.76 0.18
C ILE A 36 -4.93 -4.97 -1.33
N ASP A 37 -3.88 -4.68 -2.08
CA ASP A 37 -3.83 -4.98 -3.51
C ASP A 37 -3.44 -6.45 -3.74
N ARG A 38 -3.66 -6.95 -4.95
CA ARG A 38 -3.43 -8.35 -5.32
C ARG A 38 -1.97 -8.70 -5.61
N PHE A 39 -1.06 -7.72 -5.58
CA PHE A 39 0.36 -7.90 -5.90
C PHE A 39 1.20 -8.09 -4.64
N PHE A 40 1.96 -9.19 -4.62
CA PHE A 40 2.85 -9.58 -3.53
C PHE A 40 4.27 -9.72 -4.05
N ARG A 41 5.26 -9.55 -3.17
CA ARG A 41 6.66 -9.87 -3.46
C ARG A 41 7.16 -10.98 -2.56
N LEU A 42 7.75 -12.01 -3.16
CA LEU A 42 8.36 -13.13 -2.45
C LEU A 42 9.88 -13.06 -2.61
N PHE A 43 10.59 -13.35 -1.51
CA PHE A 43 12.04 -13.47 -1.54
C PHE A 43 12.48 -14.84 -2.05
N ASP A 44 13.37 -14.86 -3.04
CA ASP A 44 14.01 -16.07 -3.51
C ASP A 44 15.26 -16.36 -2.66
N ASN A 45 15.06 -16.69 -1.38
CA ASN A 45 16.14 -16.86 -0.37
C ASN A 45 17.22 -17.89 -0.74
N HIS A 46 16.97 -18.75 -1.71
CA HIS A 46 17.94 -19.74 -2.19
C HIS A 46 18.93 -19.16 -3.21
N LYS A 47 18.69 -17.95 -3.74
CA LYS A 47 19.55 -17.28 -4.72
C LYS A 47 20.60 -16.39 -4.10
N HIS A 48 20.37 -15.90 -2.89
CA HIS A 48 21.25 -14.97 -2.18
C HIS A 48 21.49 -15.47 -0.76
N ALA A 49 22.75 -15.47 -0.31
CA ALA A 49 23.10 -15.92 1.04
C ALA A 49 22.61 -14.95 2.14
N LEU A 50 22.53 -13.66 1.82
CA LEU A 50 22.04 -12.60 2.69
C LEU A 50 21.50 -11.42 1.86
N ILE A 51 20.78 -10.52 2.53
CA ILE A 51 20.30 -9.26 1.96
C ILE A 51 21.30 -8.16 2.32
N ASP A 52 21.86 -7.50 1.31
CA ASP A 52 22.80 -6.39 1.49
C ASP A 52 22.28 -5.15 0.75
N PRO A 53 21.77 -4.15 1.49
CA PRO A 53 21.25 -2.90 0.90
C PRO A 53 22.28 -2.06 0.15
N SER A 54 23.59 -2.34 0.29
CA SER A 54 24.66 -1.60 -0.36
C SER A 54 24.97 -2.07 -1.78
N ILE A 55 24.45 -3.24 -2.19
CA ILE A 55 24.64 -3.84 -3.51
C ILE A 55 23.29 -4.07 -4.19
N GLU A 56 23.26 -4.01 -5.51
CA GLU A 56 22.05 -4.31 -6.28
C GLU A 56 21.83 -5.82 -6.39
N GLN A 57 20.67 -6.31 -5.95
CA GLN A 57 20.28 -7.72 -5.99
C GLN A 57 18.97 -7.86 -6.80
N VAL A 58 19.10 -7.82 -8.13
CA VAL A 58 17.98 -7.62 -9.09
C VAL A 58 16.88 -8.69 -9.02
N ASP A 59 17.22 -9.91 -8.62
CA ASP A 59 16.31 -11.06 -8.51
C ASP A 59 16.07 -11.51 -7.06
N LEU A 60 16.37 -10.65 -6.09
CA LEU A 60 16.15 -10.92 -4.67
C LEU A 60 14.67 -11.18 -4.36
N THR A 61 13.79 -10.45 -5.06
CA THR A 61 12.34 -10.63 -4.95
C THR A 61 11.73 -10.86 -6.32
N ARG A 62 10.69 -11.68 -6.36
CA ARG A 62 9.81 -11.84 -7.52
C ARG A 62 8.39 -11.42 -7.18
N GLU A 63 7.71 -10.84 -8.14
CA GLU A 63 6.29 -10.49 -8.00
C GLU A 63 5.40 -11.73 -8.17
N VAL A 64 4.32 -11.77 -7.41
CA VAL A 64 3.22 -12.72 -7.51
C VAL A 64 1.93 -11.93 -7.50
N ALA A 65 1.13 -12.05 -8.55
CA ALA A 65 -0.19 -11.46 -8.62
C ALA A 65 -1.23 -12.55 -8.36
N VAL A 66 -2.17 -12.28 -7.45
CA VAL A 66 -3.38 -13.10 -7.26
C VAL A 66 -4.37 -12.76 -8.38
N ASP A 67 -5.07 -13.77 -8.88
CA ASP A 67 -6.10 -13.56 -9.90
C ASP A 67 -7.26 -12.73 -9.31
N PRO A 68 -7.82 -11.74 -10.04
CA PRO A 68 -8.91 -10.93 -9.52
C PRO A 68 -10.14 -11.74 -9.07
N ASP A 69 -10.35 -12.93 -9.64
CA ASP A 69 -11.49 -13.79 -9.33
C ASP A 69 -11.24 -14.76 -8.15
N GLU A 70 -10.02 -14.75 -7.58
CA GLU A 70 -9.64 -15.56 -6.41
C GLU A 70 -9.67 -14.76 -5.09
N ALA A 71 -10.09 -13.48 -5.12
CA ALA A 71 -10.09 -12.54 -4.00
C ALA A 71 -11.44 -12.44 -3.25
#